data_AF-A0A9N8VIZ4-F1
#
_entry.id   AF-A0A9N8VIZ4-F1
#
_cell.length_a   1.000
_cell.length_b   1.000
_cell.length_c   1.000
_cell.angle_alpha   90.00
_cell.angle_beta   90.00
_cell.angle_gamma   90.00
#
_symmetry.space_group_name_H-M   'P 1'
#
loop_
_entity.id
_entity.type
_entity.pdbx_description
1 polymer ?
#
loop_
_entity_poly.entity_id
_entity_poly.type
_entity_poly.pdbx_seq_one_letter_code
_entity_poly.pdbx_strand_id
1 'polypeptide(L)'
;MINRCFTFHPSRYVRDLRLVEELFISPIKEAEKKHRKQIVPENLNKVFNSISYFLFIHEVINSCLSERQESQFPLVRSISDILLAYVWVFRSYAPYLIHYEDALRELDECIRKKDKLGKLVRKQQKQTQCRNMPLTTYLLKPFQRLLKYPLLITNLLKCTDKEGFDYNKTVSLKSKLDDVLSDVEEQKRSHDNMERLRELESRIYGLGSFRLAVNNRQLLREVPACQNLSELKKQPSFRKSLTVTSAPMSSSKRHSVRNLYALECNDIVLLAERTGITKEGQPLYKLVSRPPAAVALSDDEPVMVEKPEDSDIYFE
;
A
#
# COMPACT_ATOMS: atom_id res chain seq x y z
N MET A 1 29.25 8.10 -22.34
CA MET A 1 29.38 7.96 -20.86
C MET A 1 28.23 7.14 -20.25
N ILE A 2 26.97 7.34 -20.67
CA ILE A 2 25.80 6.58 -20.15
C ILE A 2 25.97 5.04 -20.32
N ASN A 3 26.47 4.57 -21.47
CA ASN A 3 26.66 3.13 -21.75
C ASN A 3 27.61 2.37 -20.79
N ARG A 4 28.52 3.05 -20.06
CA ARG A 4 29.42 2.40 -19.08
C ARG A 4 28.90 2.43 -17.64
N CYS A 5 28.09 3.42 -17.29
CA CYS A 5 27.49 3.54 -15.95
C CYS A 5 26.12 2.86 -15.85
N PHE A 6 25.47 2.65 -16.98
CA PHE A 6 24.19 1.96 -17.10
C PHE A 6 24.33 0.67 -17.91
N THR A 7 24.90 -0.36 -17.32
CA THR A 7 24.45 -1.72 -17.63
C THR A 7 23.05 -1.86 -17.03
N PHE A 8 22.06 -1.31 -17.75
CA PHE A 8 20.67 -1.54 -17.45
C PHE A 8 20.50 -3.08 -17.53
N HIS A 9 20.31 -3.73 -16.37
CA HIS A 9 19.96 -5.15 -16.28
C HIS A 9 18.43 -5.35 -16.17
N PRO A 10 17.56 -4.52 -16.80
CA PRO A 10 16.13 -4.71 -16.61
C PRO A 10 15.67 -6.01 -17.28
N SER A 11 16.49 -6.56 -18.20
CA SER A 11 16.32 -7.86 -18.80
C SER A 11 16.30 -8.97 -17.75
N ARG A 12 17.00 -8.81 -16.62
CA ARG A 12 16.96 -9.78 -15.53
C ARG A 12 15.69 -9.63 -14.68
N TYR A 13 15.29 -8.41 -14.36
CA TYR A 13 14.06 -8.18 -13.59
C TYR A 13 12.82 -8.60 -14.38
N VAL A 14 12.70 -8.18 -15.65
CA VAL A 14 11.62 -8.59 -16.54
C VAL A 14 11.63 -10.10 -16.78
N ARG A 15 12.80 -10.73 -16.95
CA ARG A 15 12.89 -12.20 -17.05
C ARG A 15 12.40 -12.89 -15.77
N ASP A 16 12.75 -12.36 -14.61
CA ASP A 16 12.29 -12.92 -13.33
C ASP A 16 10.77 -12.72 -13.14
N LEU A 17 10.19 -11.59 -13.57
CA LEU A 17 8.73 -11.39 -13.56
C LEU A 17 8.03 -12.31 -14.57
N ARG A 18 8.56 -12.43 -15.78
CA ARG A 18 8.04 -13.31 -16.84
C ARG A 18 8.03 -14.77 -16.39
N LEU A 19 9.08 -15.20 -15.70
CA LEU A 19 9.12 -16.52 -15.08
C LEU A 19 7.96 -16.72 -14.10
N VAL A 20 7.65 -15.73 -13.27
CA VAL A 20 6.50 -15.81 -12.35
C VAL A 20 5.19 -15.90 -13.12
N GLU A 21 5.02 -15.09 -14.16
CA GLU A 21 3.82 -15.07 -15.00
C GLU A 21 3.60 -16.41 -15.71
N GLU A 22 4.64 -16.95 -16.35
CA GLU A 22 4.56 -18.17 -17.17
C GLU A 22 4.49 -19.45 -16.33
N LEU A 23 5.25 -19.53 -15.24
CA LEU A 23 5.36 -20.77 -14.46
C LEU A 23 4.31 -20.88 -13.36
N PHE A 24 3.85 -19.75 -12.82
CA PHE A 24 2.92 -19.75 -11.69
C PHE A 24 1.58 -19.14 -12.07
N ILE A 25 1.54 -17.87 -12.47
CA ILE A 25 0.27 -17.14 -12.62
C ILE A 25 -0.60 -17.74 -13.74
N SER A 26 -0.03 -17.95 -14.94
CA SER A 26 -0.78 -18.49 -16.08
C SER A 26 -1.31 -19.91 -15.82
N PRO A 27 -0.51 -20.88 -15.34
CA PRO A 27 -1.00 -22.22 -15.02
C PRO A 27 -2.04 -22.24 -13.90
N ILE A 28 -1.93 -21.35 -12.93
CA ILE A 28 -2.94 -21.18 -11.86
C ILE A 28 -4.26 -20.68 -12.45
N LYS A 29 -4.23 -19.60 -13.25
CA LYS A 29 -5.42 -19.04 -13.91
C LYS A 29 -6.09 -20.04 -14.87
N GLU A 30 -5.29 -20.81 -15.61
CA GLU A 30 -5.80 -21.89 -16.46
C GLU A 30 -6.50 -22.99 -15.65
N ALA A 31 -5.92 -23.38 -14.52
CA ALA A 31 -6.53 -24.36 -13.63
C ALA A 31 -7.87 -23.84 -13.05
N GLU A 32 -7.93 -22.57 -12.64
CA GLU A 32 -9.18 -21.95 -12.16
C GLU A 32 -10.26 -21.92 -13.24
N LYS A 33 -9.89 -21.56 -14.48
CA LYS A 33 -10.80 -21.55 -15.63
C LYS A 33 -11.32 -22.94 -15.95
N LYS A 34 -10.42 -23.95 -15.98
CA LYS A 34 -10.77 -25.35 -16.26
C LYS A 34 -11.71 -25.93 -15.21
N HIS A 35 -11.52 -25.56 -13.95
CA HIS A 35 -12.30 -26.10 -12.83
C HIS A 35 -13.47 -25.20 -12.40
N ARG A 36 -13.68 -24.05 -13.07
CA ARG A 36 -14.67 -23.02 -12.74
C ARG A 36 -14.73 -22.70 -11.24
N LYS A 37 -13.55 -22.62 -10.62
CA LYS A 37 -13.42 -22.40 -9.18
C LYS A 37 -12.17 -21.61 -8.89
N GLN A 38 -12.33 -20.50 -8.17
CA GLN A 38 -11.22 -19.74 -7.63
C GLN A 38 -10.49 -20.57 -6.57
N ILE A 39 -9.18 -20.71 -6.73
CA ILE A 39 -8.27 -21.40 -5.80
C ILE A 39 -7.27 -20.44 -5.18
N VAL A 40 -7.06 -19.26 -5.76
CA VAL A 40 -6.16 -18.22 -5.23
C VAL A 40 -6.89 -17.37 -4.20
N PRO A 41 -6.36 -17.27 -2.96
CA PRO A 41 -6.83 -16.31 -1.95
C PRO A 41 -6.80 -14.86 -2.43
N GLU A 42 -7.55 -13.99 -1.77
CA GLU A 42 -7.80 -12.63 -2.25
C GLU A 42 -6.52 -11.78 -2.33
N ASN A 43 -5.72 -11.71 -1.26
CA ASN A 43 -4.53 -10.87 -1.23
C ASN A 43 -3.47 -11.39 -2.20
N LEU A 44 -3.29 -12.71 -2.27
CA LEU A 44 -2.40 -13.34 -3.25
C LEU A 44 -2.82 -13.05 -4.70
N ASN A 45 -4.13 -13.03 -4.98
CA ASN A 45 -4.63 -12.67 -6.31
C ASN A 45 -4.32 -11.20 -6.66
N LYS A 46 -4.46 -10.27 -5.71
CA LYS A 46 -4.09 -8.85 -5.89
C LYS A 46 -2.59 -8.69 -6.18
N VAL A 47 -1.75 -9.45 -5.48
CA VAL A 47 -0.29 -9.51 -5.70
C VAL A 47 0.04 -10.07 -7.09
N PHE A 48 -0.61 -11.15 -7.52
CA PHE A 48 -0.41 -11.71 -8.87
C PHE A 48 -0.81 -10.73 -9.97
N ASN A 49 -1.96 -10.07 -9.86
CA ASN A 49 -2.39 -9.08 -10.84
C ASN A 49 -1.42 -7.89 -10.93
N SER A 50 -0.88 -7.46 -9.78
CA SER A 50 0.15 -6.43 -9.74
C SER A 50 1.44 -6.88 -10.43
N ILE A 51 1.84 -8.15 -10.28
CA ILE A 51 3.01 -8.71 -10.99
C ILE A 51 2.78 -8.73 -12.49
N SER A 52 1.61 -9.17 -12.96
CA SER A 52 1.27 -9.14 -14.38
C SER A 52 1.35 -7.72 -14.94
N TYR A 53 0.86 -6.73 -14.18
CA TYR A 53 0.97 -5.32 -14.54
C TYR A 53 2.42 -4.82 -14.57
N PHE A 54 3.24 -5.18 -13.57
CA PHE A 54 4.66 -4.84 -13.56
C PHE A 54 5.41 -5.47 -14.73
N LEU A 55 5.10 -6.70 -15.10
CA LEU A 55 5.69 -7.34 -16.26
C LEU A 55 5.42 -6.50 -17.51
N PHE A 56 4.15 -6.19 -17.76
CA PHE A 56 3.74 -5.38 -18.91
C PHE A 56 4.47 -4.02 -18.96
N ILE A 57 4.43 -3.24 -17.88
CA ILE A 57 5.00 -1.89 -17.92
C ILE A 57 6.54 -1.92 -18.05
N HIS A 58 7.21 -2.87 -17.42
CA HIS A 58 8.67 -2.96 -17.53
C HIS A 58 9.12 -3.54 -18.87
N GLU A 59 8.30 -4.34 -19.55
CA GLU A 59 8.52 -4.73 -20.95
C GLU A 59 8.43 -3.53 -21.89
N VAL A 60 7.43 -2.66 -21.69
CA VAL A 60 7.29 -1.42 -22.47
C VAL A 60 8.50 -0.50 -22.24
N ILE A 61 8.85 -0.21 -20.98
CA ILE A 61 10.01 0.64 -20.65
C ILE A 61 11.29 0.07 -21.26
N ASN A 62 11.50 -1.25 -21.17
CA ASN A 62 12.68 -1.89 -21.74
C ASN A 62 12.73 -1.78 -23.25
N SER A 63 11.60 -1.95 -23.92
CA SER A 63 11.53 -1.85 -25.37
C SER A 63 11.91 -0.44 -25.82
N CYS A 64 11.37 0.61 -25.18
CA CYS A 64 11.73 2.00 -25.46
C CYS A 64 13.23 2.27 -25.22
N LEU A 65 13.79 1.73 -24.14
CA LEU A 65 15.22 1.90 -23.83
C LEU A 65 16.13 1.15 -24.82
N SER A 66 15.74 -0.06 -25.22
CA SER A 66 16.46 -0.85 -26.22
C SER A 66 16.45 -0.16 -27.59
N GLU A 67 15.29 0.31 -28.04
CA GLU A 67 15.16 1.07 -29.30
C GLU A 67 16.02 2.35 -29.27
N ARG A 68 16.04 3.07 -28.14
CA ARG A 68 16.90 4.24 -27.96
C ARG A 68 18.39 3.88 -28.01
N GLN A 69 18.78 2.75 -27.43
CA GLN A 69 20.15 2.28 -27.44
C GLN A 69 20.62 1.88 -28.84
N GLU A 70 19.75 1.23 -29.62
CA GLU A 70 20.04 0.83 -31.00
C GLU A 70 20.13 2.05 -31.93
N SER A 71 19.16 2.97 -31.84
CA SER A 71 19.10 4.16 -32.70
C SER A 71 20.21 5.18 -32.43
N GLN A 72 20.72 5.27 -31.20
CA GLN A 72 21.76 6.23 -30.81
C GLN A 72 23.13 5.58 -30.56
N PHE A 73 23.34 4.34 -31.02
CA PHE A 73 24.63 3.69 -30.90
C PHE A 73 25.73 4.50 -31.62
N PRO A 74 26.94 4.70 -31.05
CA PRO A 74 27.48 4.13 -29.81
C PRO A 74 27.28 5.02 -28.55
N LEU A 75 26.63 6.18 -28.66
CA LEU A 75 26.47 7.14 -27.57
C LEU A 75 25.00 7.58 -27.42
N VAL A 76 24.33 6.97 -26.46
CA VAL A 76 23.00 7.43 -26.00
C VAL A 76 23.14 8.79 -25.33
N ARG A 77 22.38 9.78 -25.80
CA ARG A 77 22.46 11.16 -25.30
C ARG A 77 21.50 11.45 -24.16
N SER A 78 20.37 10.76 -24.09
CA SER A 78 19.35 10.93 -23.05
C SER A 78 18.45 9.70 -22.94
N ILE A 79 18.14 9.32 -21.70
CA ILE A 79 17.13 8.31 -21.34
C ILE A 79 16.11 8.85 -20.33
N SER A 80 16.35 10.06 -19.80
CA SER A 80 15.52 10.67 -18.76
C SER A 80 14.12 11.00 -19.26
N ASP A 81 13.98 11.33 -20.54
CA ASP A 81 12.69 11.53 -21.22
C ASP A 81 11.81 10.27 -21.17
N ILE A 82 12.39 9.11 -21.48
CA ILE A 82 11.69 7.83 -21.44
C ILE A 82 11.24 7.54 -20.01
N LEU A 83 12.14 7.63 -19.03
CA LEU A 83 11.80 7.33 -17.63
C LEU A 83 10.79 8.33 -17.05
N LEU A 84 10.84 9.60 -17.44
CA LEU A 84 9.88 10.62 -17.05
C LEU A 84 8.46 10.30 -17.52
N ALA A 85 8.30 9.69 -18.69
CA ALA A 85 6.99 9.30 -19.21
C ALA A 85 6.34 8.20 -18.34
N TYR A 86 7.14 7.36 -17.69
CA TYR A 86 6.66 6.20 -16.94
C TYR A 86 6.79 6.30 -15.42
N VAL A 87 7.45 7.33 -14.88
CA VAL A 87 7.72 7.45 -13.43
C VAL A 87 6.46 7.36 -12.56
N TRP A 88 5.36 7.95 -13.02
CA TRP A 88 4.07 7.93 -12.34
C TRP A 88 3.49 6.53 -12.19
N VAL A 89 3.83 5.62 -13.10
CA VAL A 89 3.35 4.25 -13.05
C VAL A 89 3.89 3.53 -11.81
N PHE A 90 5.02 3.95 -11.22
CA PHE A 90 5.52 3.34 -9.99
C PHE A 90 4.59 3.53 -8.78
N ARG A 91 3.58 4.42 -8.85
CA ARG A 91 2.49 4.44 -7.86
C ARG A 91 1.73 3.11 -7.76
N SER A 92 1.71 2.31 -8.83
CA SER A 92 1.09 0.97 -8.81
C SER A 92 1.80 -0.02 -7.87
N TYR A 93 2.97 0.32 -7.32
CA TYR A 93 3.61 -0.49 -6.29
C TYR A 93 2.90 -0.40 -4.93
N ALA A 94 2.14 0.66 -4.65
CA ALA A 94 1.40 0.78 -3.39
C ALA A 94 0.44 -0.40 -3.11
N PRO A 95 -0.50 -0.77 -4.01
CA PRO A 95 -1.39 -1.91 -3.77
C PRO A 95 -0.63 -3.23 -3.64
N TYR A 96 0.50 -3.38 -4.34
CA TYR A 96 1.36 -4.55 -4.18
C TYR A 96 1.91 -4.65 -2.76
N LEU A 97 2.48 -3.57 -2.23
CA LEU A 97 3.09 -3.55 -0.90
C LEU A 97 2.07 -3.68 0.23
N ILE A 98 0.87 -3.13 0.03
CA ILE A 98 -0.26 -3.27 0.95
C ILE A 98 -0.62 -4.74 1.16
N HIS A 99 -0.77 -5.51 0.07
CA HIS A 99 -1.23 -6.91 0.14
C HIS A 99 -0.10 -7.93 0.25
N TYR A 100 1.16 -7.51 0.18
CA TYR A 100 2.32 -8.40 0.08
C TYR A 100 2.44 -9.35 1.28
N GLU A 101 2.37 -8.84 2.51
CA GLU A 101 2.57 -9.65 3.72
C GLU A 101 1.45 -10.68 3.90
N ASP A 102 0.20 -10.27 3.69
CA ASP A 102 -0.95 -11.17 3.78
C ASP A 102 -0.94 -12.21 2.67
N ALA A 103 -0.55 -11.84 1.45
CA ALA A 103 -0.38 -12.78 0.34
C ALA A 103 0.68 -13.84 0.64
N LEU A 104 1.79 -13.48 1.30
CA LEU A 104 2.79 -14.45 1.73
C LEU A 104 2.23 -15.42 2.78
N ARG A 105 1.48 -14.90 3.76
CA ARG A 105 0.83 -15.73 4.78
C ARG A 105 -0.16 -16.70 4.16
N GLU A 106 -1.02 -16.22 3.25
CA GLU A 106 -1.98 -17.03 2.50
C GLU A 106 -1.27 -18.12 1.68
N LEU A 107 -0.19 -17.77 0.97
CA LEU A 107 0.60 -18.70 0.18
C LEU A 107 1.22 -19.80 1.05
N ASP A 108 1.84 -19.44 2.17
CA ASP A 108 2.44 -20.37 3.11
C ASP A 108 1.40 -21.31 3.72
N GLU A 109 0.21 -20.80 4.04
CA GLU A 109 -0.91 -21.61 4.50
C GLU A 109 -1.35 -22.63 3.44
N CYS A 110 -1.53 -22.21 2.19
CA CYS A 110 -1.89 -23.10 1.09
C CYS A 110 -0.85 -24.21 0.88
N ILE A 111 0.43 -23.84 0.91
CA ILE A 111 1.57 -24.77 0.81
C ILE A 111 1.60 -25.76 1.98
N ARG A 112 1.32 -25.30 3.21
CA ARG A 112 1.30 -26.13 4.43
C ARG A 112 0.10 -27.08 4.43
N LYS A 113 -1.09 -26.59 4.11
CA LYS A 113 -2.34 -27.37 4.02
C LYS A 113 -2.32 -28.34 2.83
N LYS A 114 -1.39 -28.17 1.88
CA LYS A 114 -1.31 -28.96 0.63
C LYS A 114 -2.64 -28.92 -0.13
N ASP A 115 -3.27 -27.76 -0.16
CA ASP A 115 -4.48 -27.57 -0.94
C ASP A 115 -4.18 -27.56 -2.45
N LYS A 116 -5.18 -27.27 -3.29
CA LYS A 116 -5.01 -27.27 -4.75
C LYS A 116 -3.92 -26.30 -5.18
N LEU A 117 -3.90 -25.08 -4.63
CA LEU A 117 -2.91 -24.06 -4.93
C LEU A 117 -1.52 -24.49 -4.45
N GLY A 118 -1.38 -24.91 -3.19
CA GLY A 118 -0.11 -25.34 -2.62
C GLY A 118 0.50 -26.54 -3.34
N LYS A 119 -0.31 -27.49 -3.81
CA LYS A 119 0.15 -28.60 -4.66
C LYS A 119 0.65 -28.11 -6.02
N LEU A 120 -0.06 -27.17 -6.65
CA LEU A 120 0.33 -26.61 -7.94
C LEU A 120 1.64 -25.82 -7.81
N VAL A 121 1.75 -24.93 -6.82
CA VAL A 121 2.97 -24.16 -6.54
C VAL A 121 4.17 -25.08 -6.30
N ARG A 122 4.02 -26.11 -5.45
CA ARG A 122 5.09 -27.11 -5.22
C ARG A 122 5.49 -27.87 -6.48
N LYS A 123 4.55 -28.15 -7.38
CA LYS A 123 4.82 -28.81 -8.67
C LYS A 123 5.65 -27.88 -9.58
N GLN A 124 5.25 -26.61 -9.69
CA GLN A 124 5.92 -25.64 -10.56
C GLN A 124 7.31 -25.27 -10.05
N GLN A 125 7.50 -25.17 -8.72
CA GLN A 125 8.83 -24.94 -8.13
C GLN A 125 9.87 -26.02 -8.45
N LYS A 126 9.44 -27.26 -8.77
CA LYS A 126 10.35 -28.36 -9.15
C LYS A 126 10.85 -28.25 -10.59
N GLN A 127 10.27 -27.37 -11.41
CA GLN A 127 10.75 -27.17 -12.76
C GLN A 127 12.13 -26.53 -12.74
N THR A 128 13.02 -27.00 -13.61
CA THR A 128 14.41 -26.51 -13.71
C THR A 128 14.48 -25.00 -13.97
N GLN A 129 13.48 -24.46 -14.68
CA GLN A 129 13.34 -23.04 -14.96
C GLN A 129 13.21 -22.18 -13.70
N CYS A 130 12.62 -22.70 -12.61
CA CYS A 130 12.49 -21.99 -11.33
C CYS A 130 13.81 -21.82 -10.57
N ARG A 131 14.92 -22.41 -11.06
CA ARG A 131 16.27 -22.35 -10.45
C ARG A 131 16.28 -22.77 -8.98
N ASN A 132 15.40 -23.69 -8.58
CA ASN A 132 15.22 -24.15 -7.20
C ASN A 132 14.93 -23.04 -6.18
N MET A 133 14.47 -21.86 -6.61
CA MET A 133 14.08 -20.79 -5.70
C MET A 133 12.58 -20.86 -5.39
N PRO A 134 12.18 -20.58 -4.13
CA PRO A 134 10.76 -20.54 -3.80
C PRO A 134 10.05 -19.35 -4.44
N LEU A 135 8.74 -19.49 -4.68
CA LEU A 135 7.93 -18.43 -5.27
C LEU A 135 8.03 -17.14 -4.44
N THR A 136 8.08 -17.25 -3.11
CA THR A 136 8.29 -16.13 -2.19
C THR A 136 9.54 -15.30 -2.50
N THR A 137 10.65 -15.91 -2.94
CA THR A 137 11.86 -15.19 -3.36
C THR A 137 11.61 -14.35 -4.61
N TYR A 138 10.77 -14.81 -5.53
CA TYR A 138 10.40 -14.03 -6.71
C TYR A 138 9.42 -12.90 -6.36
N LEU A 139 8.48 -13.14 -5.45
CA LEU A 139 7.57 -12.10 -4.93
C LEU A 139 8.34 -11.00 -4.17
N LEU A 140 9.54 -11.24 -3.67
CA LEU A 140 10.32 -10.16 -3.05
C LEU A 140 10.92 -9.18 -4.10
N LYS A 141 11.06 -9.61 -5.36
CA LYS A 141 11.79 -8.85 -6.38
C LYS A 141 11.18 -7.49 -6.73
N PRO A 142 9.85 -7.31 -6.84
CA PRO A 142 9.26 -6.00 -7.06
C PRO A 142 9.63 -4.98 -5.98
N PHE A 143 9.56 -5.37 -4.71
CA PHE A 143 9.98 -4.50 -3.61
C PHE A 143 11.48 -4.13 -3.72
N GLN A 144 12.35 -5.12 -3.96
CA GLN A 144 13.78 -4.87 -4.16
C GLN A 144 14.06 -3.98 -5.38
N ARG A 145 13.24 -4.07 -6.43
CA ARG A 145 13.37 -3.25 -7.63
C ARG A 145 12.97 -1.81 -7.32
N LEU A 146 11.89 -1.59 -6.57
CA LEU A 146 11.45 -0.27 -6.14
C LEU A 146 12.56 0.48 -5.39
N LEU A 147 13.23 -0.20 -4.44
CA LEU A 147 14.35 0.36 -3.67
C LEU A 147 15.58 0.71 -4.51
N LYS A 148 15.72 0.14 -5.72
CA LYS A 148 16.86 0.42 -6.61
C LYS A 148 16.66 1.66 -7.46
N TYR A 149 15.42 2.10 -7.71
CA TYR A 149 15.16 3.24 -8.58
C TYR A 149 15.83 4.54 -8.11
N PRO A 150 15.79 4.92 -6.82
CA PRO A 150 16.50 6.10 -6.33
C PRO A 150 18.00 6.05 -6.60
N LEU A 151 18.63 4.88 -6.41
CA LEU A 151 20.06 4.67 -6.63
C LEU A 151 20.41 4.78 -8.11
N LEU A 152 19.60 4.17 -8.98
CA LEU A 152 19.80 4.21 -10.43
C LEU A 152 19.68 5.64 -10.96
N ILE A 153 18.64 6.38 -10.58
CA ILE A 153 18.42 7.74 -11.06
C ILE A 153 19.44 8.72 -10.47
N THR A 154 19.87 8.51 -9.22
CA THR A 154 20.97 9.29 -8.63
C THR A 154 22.27 9.07 -9.39
N ASN A 155 22.58 7.82 -9.77
CA ASN A 155 23.75 7.53 -10.59
C ASN A 155 23.63 8.12 -11.99
N LEU A 156 22.43 8.13 -12.59
CA LEU A 156 22.18 8.84 -13.87
C LEU A 156 22.53 10.32 -13.76
N LEU A 157 22.03 10.98 -12.72
CA LEU A 157 22.28 12.39 -12.50
C LEU A 157 23.77 12.70 -12.34
N LYS A 158 24.51 11.85 -11.61
CA LYS A 158 25.98 11.99 -11.44
C LYS A 158 26.75 11.83 -12.75
N CYS A 159 26.24 11.03 -13.68
CA CYS A 159 26.87 10.77 -14.98
C CYS A 159 26.38 11.70 -16.09
N THR A 160 25.40 12.57 -15.80
CA THR A 160 24.86 13.55 -16.74
C THR A 160 25.65 14.85 -16.60
N ASP A 161 26.12 15.38 -17.72
CA ASP A 161 26.80 16.68 -17.74
C ASP A 161 25.85 17.80 -17.29
N LYS A 162 26.30 18.67 -16.38
CA LYS A 162 25.48 19.74 -15.78
C LYS A 162 25.11 20.83 -16.78
N GLU A 163 25.97 21.05 -17.77
CA GLU A 163 25.73 22.00 -18.86
C GLU A 163 25.01 21.32 -20.04
N GLY A 164 24.79 20.01 -19.95
CA GLY A 164 24.12 19.22 -20.97
C GLY A 164 22.60 19.41 -20.97
N PHE A 165 22.00 19.31 -22.16
CA PHE A 165 20.55 19.45 -22.36
C PHE A 165 19.70 18.44 -21.57
N ASP A 166 20.28 17.32 -21.12
CA ASP A 166 19.57 16.26 -20.38
C ASP A 166 19.55 16.50 -18.86
N TYR A 167 20.42 17.37 -18.33
CA TYR A 167 20.57 17.58 -16.89
C TYR A 167 19.26 17.95 -16.21
N ASN A 168 18.55 18.95 -16.76
CA ASN A 168 17.27 19.41 -16.22
C ASN A 168 16.20 18.31 -16.23
N LYS A 169 16.19 17.45 -17.26
CA LYS A 169 15.28 16.31 -17.33
C LYS A 169 15.61 15.28 -16.26
N THR A 170 16.90 14.98 -16.06
CA THR A 170 17.36 14.04 -15.04
C THR A 170 17.09 14.55 -13.62
N VAL A 171 17.22 15.86 -13.36
CA VAL A 171 16.84 16.49 -12.09
C VAL A 171 15.33 16.37 -11.86
N SER A 172 14.52 16.71 -12.87
CA SER A 172 13.06 16.56 -12.79
C SER A 172 12.64 15.12 -12.56
N LEU A 173 13.29 14.16 -13.22
CA LEU A 173 13.06 12.73 -13.04
C LEU A 173 13.32 12.30 -11.60
N LYS A 174 14.43 12.77 -11.00
CA LYS A 174 14.75 12.47 -9.60
C LYS A 174 13.66 13.02 -8.67
N SER A 175 13.27 14.28 -8.84
CA SER A 175 12.22 14.90 -8.02
C SER A 175 10.91 14.12 -8.11
N LYS A 176 10.43 13.83 -9.34
CA LYS A 176 9.18 13.08 -9.54
C LYS A 176 9.25 11.66 -8.99
N LEU A 177 10.41 11.01 -9.06
CA LEU A 177 10.58 9.70 -8.44
C LEU A 177 10.44 9.81 -6.92
N ASP A 178 11.10 10.79 -6.29
CA ASP A 178 11.02 10.98 -4.84
C ASP A 178 9.56 11.24 -4.41
N ASP A 179 8.82 12.07 -5.15
CA ASP A 179 7.39 12.34 -4.91
C ASP A 179 6.54 11.06 -5.02
N VAL A 180 6.73 10.28 -6.09
CA VAL A 180 6.00 9.02 -6.30
C VAL A 180 6.30 8.00 -5.21
N LEU A 181 7.55 7.92 -4.73
CA LEU A 181 7.90 7.00 -3.65
C LEU A 181 7.30 7.45 -2.32
N SER A 182 7.28 8.76 -2.05
CA SER A 182 6.60 9.32 -0.89
C SER A 182 5.09 9.02 -0.91
N ASP A 183 4.44 9.15 -2.07
CA ASP A 183 3.03 8.78 -2.25
C ASP A 183 2.80 7.29 -1.96
N VAL A 184 3.68 6.40 -2.44
CA VAL A 184 3.57 4.95 -2.20
C VAL A 184 3.69 4.62 -0.71
N GLU A 185 4.64 5.26 -0.02
CA GLU A 185 4.81 5.09 1.43
C GLU A 185 3.60 5.61 2.22
N GLU A 186 3.05 6.76 1.84
CA GLU A 186 1.86 7.33 2.48
C GLU A 186 0.63 6.47 2.25
N GLN A 187 0.44 5.92 1.04
CA GLN A 187 -0.66 4.99 0.77
C GLN A 187 -0.59 3.74 1.65
N LYS A 188 0.62 3.14 1.78
CA LYS A 188 0.81 2.01 2.69
C LYS A 188 0.54 2.41 4.15
N ARG A 189 1.08 3.54 4.60
CA ARG A 189 0.89 4.05 5.96
C ARG A 189 -0.58 4.29 6.29
N SER A 190 -1.30 4.91 5.36
CA SER A 190 -2.74 5.18 5.47
C SER A 190 -3.55 3.89 5.54
N HIS A 191 -3.22 2.91 4.70
CA HIS A 191 -3.84 1.58 4.73
C HIS A 191 -3.59 0.86 6.08
N ASP A 192 -2.34 0.80 6.53
CA ASP A 192 -1.98 0.13 7.80
C ASP A 192 -2.66 0.82 9.00
N ASN A 193 -2.77 2.15 8.97
CA ASN A 193 -3.52 2.91 9.97
C ASN A 193 -5.03 2.63 9.92
N MET A 194 -5.62 2.52 8.73
CA MET A 194 -7.02 2.19 8.55
C MET A 194 -7.34 0.80 9.12
N GLU A 195 -6.51 -0.20 8.82
CA GLU A 195 -6.65 -1.55 9.37
C GLU A 195 -6.56 -1.54 10.90
N ARG A 196 -5.59 -0.83 11.47
CA ARG A 196 -5.47 -0.67 12.92
C ARG A 196 -6.71 -0.04 13.56
N LEU A 197 -7.32 0.95 12.90
CA LEU A 197 -8.55 1.56 13.38
C LEU A 197 -9.74 0.60 13.28
N ARG A 198 -9.84 -0.20 12.21
CA ARG A 198 -10.90 -1.23 12.06
C ARG A 198 -10.77 -2.30 13.14
N GLU A 199 -9.56 -2.76 13.41
CA GLU A 199 -9.28 -3.69 14.50
C GLU A 199 -9.67 -3.09 15.86
N LEU A 200 -9.30 -1.84 16.14
CA LEU A 200 -9.72 -1.16 17.37
C LEU A 200 -11.25 -1.00 17.45
N GLU A 201 -11.89 -0.60 16.35
CA GLU A 201 -13.35 -0.45 16.26
C GLU A 201 -14.07 -1.75 16.63
N SER A 202 -13.60 -2.89 16.11
CA SER A 202 -14.15 -4.21 16.41
C SER A 202 -14.00 -4.65 17.88
N ARG A 203 -13.07 -4.04 18.63
CA ARG A 203 -12.82 -4.31 20.05
C ARG A 203 -13.63 -3.41 20.99
N ILE A 204 -14.37 -2.43 20.47
CA ILE A 204 -15.16 -1.49 21.27
C ILE A 204 -16.65 -1.80 21.14
N TYR A 205 -17.27 -2.18 22.26
CA TYR A 205 -18.72 -2.34 22.36
C TYR A 205 -19.41 -1.01 22.63
N GLY A 206 -20.55 -0.77 21.98
CA GLY A 206 -21.40 0.40 22.24
C GLY A 206 -21.16 1.61 21.34
N LEU A 207 -20.42 1.45 20.24
CA LEU A 207 -20.24 2.50 19.22
C LEU A 207 -21.53 2.86 18.47
N GLY A 208 -22.49 1.93 18.36
CA GLY A 208 -23.72 2.15 17.61
C GLY A 208 -23.42 2.38 16.13
N SER A 209 -23.89 3.50 15.57
CA SER A 209 -23.64 3.91 14.18
C SER A 209 -22.32 4.67 13.98
N PHE A 210 -21.59 4.97 15.05
CA PHE A 210 -20.35 5.71 14.94
C PHE A 210 -19.22 4.84 14.38
N ARG A 211 -18.57 5.29 13.30
CA ARG A 211 -17.42 4.63 12.70
C ARG A 211 -16.13 5.26 13.22
N LEU A 212 -15.27 4.43 13.82
CA LEU A 212 -13.95 4.87 14.25
C LEU A 212 -12.97 4.89 13.08
N ALA A 213 -12.99 3.85 12.24
CA ALA A 213 -12.15 3.74 11.05
C ALA A 213 -12.70 4.61 9.91
N VAL A 214 -12.21 5.84 9.83
CA VAL A 214 -12.49 6.80 8.77
C VAL A 214 -11.20 7.39 8.22
N ASN A 215 -11.25 7.93 7.00
CA ASN A 215 -10.10 8.58 6.37
C ASN A 215 -9.59 9.73 7.25
N ASN A 216 -8.27 9.93 7.26
CA ASN A 216 -7.56 10.98 8.02
C ASN A 216 -7.63 10.89 9.55
N ARG A 217 -8.31 9.88 10.13
CA ARG A 217 -8.22 9.61 11.57
C ARG A 217 -7.00 8.75 11.85
N GLN A 218 -6.29 9.04 12.94
CA GLN A 218 -5.15 8.25 13.41
C GLN A 218 -5.24 8.04 14.91
N LEU A 219 -5.07 6.79 15.36
CA LEU A 219 -4.98 6.47 16.78
C LEU A 219 -3.59 6.90 17.30
N LEU A 220 -3.56 7.88 18.20
CA LEU A 220 -2.33 8.38 18.80
C LEU A 220 -1.90 7.52 19.98
N ARG A 221 -2.84 7.19 20.89
CA ARG A 221 -2.54 6.44 22.12
C ARG A 221 -3.76 5.81 22.77
N GLU A 222 -3.52 4.70 23.47
CA GLU A 222 -4.47 4.04 24.38
C GLU A 222 -3.90 4.15 25.82
N VAL A 223 -4.49 4.98 26.67
CA VAL A 223 -3.93 5.27 28.02
C VAL A 223 -4.97 5.14 29.14
N PRO A 224 -4.60 4.72 30.36
CA PRO A 224 -5.49 4.78 31.51
C PRO A 224 -5.91 6.24 31.80
N ALA A 225 -7.22 6.48 31.89
CA ALA A 225 -7.78 7.81 32.07
C ALA A 225 -7.39 8.44 33.42
N CYS A 226 -7.07 7.63 34.43
CA CYS A 226 -6.78 8.04 35.79
C CYS A 226 -5.37 8.60 36.02
N GLN A 227 -4.46 8.54 35.04
CA GLN A 227 -3.12 9.10 35.19
C GLN A 227 -3.05 10.58 34.81
N ASN A 228 -3.91 11.10 33.91
CA ASN A 228 -3.73 12.42 33.29
C ASN A 228 -5.03 13.26 33.11
N LEU A 229 -6.07 13.05 33.93
CA LEU A 229 -7.35 13.80 33.83
C LEU A 229 -7.20 15.33 33.92
N SER A 230 -6.18 15.82 34.62
CA SER A 230 -5.83 17.24 34.79
C SER A 230 -5.05 17.83 33.61
N GLU A 231 -4.35 17.01 32.82
CA GLU A 231 -3.61 17.44 31.63
C GLU A 231 -4.46 17.39 30.36
N LEU A 232 -5.37 16.41 30.24
CA LEU A 232 -6.33 16.34 29.12
C LEU A 232 -7.18 17.62 29.00
N LYS A 233 -7.54 18.26 30.13
CA LYS A 233 -8.31 19.51 30.18
C LYS A 233 -7.51 20.76 29.75
N LYS A 234 -6.18 20.66 29.65
CA LYS A 234 -5.28 21.78 29.33
C LYS A 234 -5.00 21.91 27.83
N GLN A 235 -5.27 20.88 27.02
CA GLN A 235 -5.09 21.00 25.57
C GLN A 235 -6.30 21.70 24.91
N PRO A 236 -6.08 22.76 24.11
CA PRO A 236 -7.16 23.59 23.57
C PRO A 236 -8.06 22.86 22.55
N SER A 237 -7.50 21.92 21.77
CA SER A 237 -8.25 21.01 20.90
C SER A 237 -9.14 20.04 21.68
N PHE A 238 -8.68 19.60 22.85
CA PHE A 238 -9.39 18.67 23.72
C PHE A 238 -10.52 19.34 24.52
N ARG A 239 -10.45 20.64 24.82
CA ARG A 239 -11.55 21.34 25.51
C ARG A 239 -12.85 21.26 24.72
N LYS A 240 -12.85 21.42 23.39
CA LYS A 240 -14.07 21.33 22.58
C LYS A 240 -14.66 19.90 22.56
N SER A 241 -13.83 18.86 22.60
CA SER A 241 -14.29 17.46 22.63
C SER A 241 -14.63 16.93 24.03
N LEU A 242 -13.92 17.38 25.08
CA LEU A 242 -14.19 17.05 26.49
C LEU A 242 -15.44 17.75 27.03
N THR A 243 -15.79 18.93 26.51
CA THR A 243 -17.00 19.65 26.94
C THR A 243 -18.29 18.92 26.53
N VAL A 244 -18.23 17.98 25.57
CA VAL A 244 -19.38 17.20 25.10
C VAL A 244 -19.67 15.96 25.98
N THR A 245 -18.79 15.61 26.93
CA THR A 245 -18.89 14.35 27.71
C THR A 245 -19.05 14.51 29.22
N SER A 246 -19.41 15.70 29.71
CA SER A 246 -19.81 15.87 31.12
C SER A 246 -21.28 15.57 31.41
N ALA A 247 -22.10 15.23 30.41
CA ALA A 247 -23.44 14.72 30.64
C ALA A 247 -23.37 13.21 30.92
N PRO A 248 -23.56 12.75 32.18
CA PRO A 248 -23.60 11.33 32.48
C PRO A 248 -24.80 10.73 31.72
N MET A 249 -24.54 9.76 30.85
CA MET A 249 -25.62 8.92 30.37
C MET A 249 -26.24 8.23 31.58
N SER A 250 -27.52 8.50 31.80
CA SER A 250 -28.38 7.97 32.85
C SER A 250 -28.17 6.47 33.07
N SER A 251 -27.28 6.11 34.01
CA SER A 251 -27.41 4.96 34.90
C SER A 251 -26.31 5.02 35.95
N SER A 252 -26.72 5.04 37.22
CA SER A 252 -25.85 5.10 38.40
C SER A 252 -25.03 3.82 38.59
N LYS A 253 -24.08 3.52 37.69
CA LYS A 253 -23.06 2.49 37.90
C LYS A 253 -21.72 3.17 38.20
N ARG A 254 -21.19 2.95 39.41
CA ARG A 254 -19.83 3.35 39.78
C ARG A 254 -18.85 2.57 38.90
N HIS A 255 -18.30 3.19 37.86
CA HIS A 255 -17.22 2.59 37.07
C HIS A 255 -15.95 2.52 37.91
N SER A 256 -15.22 1.41 37.84
CA SER A 256 -13.92 1.31 38.50
C SER A 256 -12.94 2.22 37.77
N VAL A 257 -12.48 3.28 38.44
CA VAL A 257 -11.53 4.28 37.90
C VAL A 257 -10.24 3.64 37.36
N ARG A 258 -9.90 2.43 37.84
CA ARG A 258 -8.73 1.65 37.39
C ARG A 258 -8.87 1.04 35.99
N ASN A 259 -10.11 0.88 35.50
CA ASN A 259 -10.38 0.25 34.22
C ASN A 259 -10.81 1.25 33.14
N LEU A 260 -10.81 2.56 33.42
CA LEU A 260 -11.16 3.59 32.46
C LEU A 260 -9.94 3.95 31.60
N TYR A 261 -10.11 3.94 30.27
CA TYR A 261 -9.08 4.27 29.29
C TYR A 261 -9.56 5.40 28.37
N ALA A 262 -8.63 6.26 27.98
CA ALA A 262 -8.79 7.22 26.91
C ALA A 262 -8.16 6.66 25.63
N LEU A 263 -8.99 6.54 24.58
CA LEU A 263 -8.58 6.23 23.22
C LEU A 263 -8.45 7.56 22.49
N GLU A 264 -7.23 8.04 22.36
CA GLU A 264 -6.95 9.34 21.77
C GLU A 264 -6.62 9.18 20.29
N CYS A 265 -7.46 9.77 19.45
CA CYS A 265 -7.19 9.97 18.05
C CYS A 265 -6.73 11.43 17.82
N ASN A 266 -6.21 11.71 16.63
CA ASN A 266 -5.83 13.06 16.23
C ASN A 266 -6.99 14.07 16.22
N ASP A 267 -8.22 13.62 15.99
CA ASP A 267 -9.43 14.45 15.88
C ASP A 267 -10.46 14.23 17.01
N ILE A 268 -10.42 13.08 17.70
CA ILE A 268 -11.41 12.70 18.72
C ILE A 268 -10.77 12.01 19.92
N VAL A 269 -11.49 12.00 21.05
CA VAL A 269 -11.15 11.19 22.22
C VAL A 269 -12.36 10.41 22.67
N LEU A 270 -12.19 9.10 22.83
CA LEU A 270 -13.23 8.21 23.36
C LEU A 270 -12.82 7.72 24.74
N LEU A 271 -13.75 7.78 25.70
CA LEU A 271 -13.59 7.17 27.00
C LEU A 271 -14.26 5.80 26.98
N ALA A 272 -13.50 4.77 27.33
CA ALA A 272 -13.98 3.41 27.36
C ALA A 272 -13.51 2.67 28.61
N GLU A 273 -14.35 1.80 29.14
CA GLU A 273 -14.01 0.90 30.23
C GLU A 273 -13.46 -0.40 29.66
N ARG A 274 -12.26 -0.80 30.10
CA ARG A 274 -11.67 -2.09 29.74
C ARG A 274 -12.45 -3.21 30.42
N THR A 275 -13.12 -4.05 29.64
CA THR A 275 -13.98 -5.13 30.12
C THR A 275 -13.31 -6.51 30.08
N GLY A 276 -12.19 -6.64 29.36
CA GLY A 276 -11.48 -7.92 29.25
C GLY A 276 -10.34 -7.90 28.24
N ILE A 277 -10.04 -9.08 27.71
CA ILE A 277 -9.05 -9.31 26.66
C ILE A 277 -9.61 -10.26 25.59
N THR A 278 -9.17 -10.11 24.33
CA THR A 278 -9.44 -11.03 23.23
C THR A 278 -8.64 -12.33 23.41
N LYS A 279 -8.92 -13.32 22.55
CA LYS A 279 -8.15 -14.58 22.52
C LYS A 279 -6.68 -14.34 22.15
N GLU A 280 -6.38 -13.29 21.37
CA GLU A 280 -4.99 -12.86 21.10
C GLU A 280 -4.40 -11.97 22.21
N GLY A 281 -5.09 -11.77 23.34
CA GLY A 281 -4.59 -10.97 24.47
C GLY A 281 -4.76 -9.46 24.32
N GLN A 282 -5.46 -8.98 23.29
CA GLN A 282 -5.70 -7.54 23.08
C GLN A 282 -6.82 -7.03 24.01
N PRO A 283 -6.78 -5.78 24.50
CA PRO A 283 -7.83 -5.26 25.39
C PRO A 283 -9.18 -5.12 24.67
N LEU A 284 -10.25 -5.50 25.38
CA LEU A 284 -11.64 -5.24 25.00
C LEU A 284 -12.20 -4.06 25.78
N TYR A 285 -12.98 -3.23 25.09
CA TYR A 285 -13.47 -1.97 25.59
C TYR A 285 -14.99 -1.88 25.51
N LYS A 286 -15.60 -1.26 26.51
CA LYS A 286 -17.01 -0.82 26.47
C LYS A 286 -17.03 0.71 26.49
N LEU A 287 -17.64 1.30 25.47
CA LEU A 287 -17.71 2.74 25.33
C LEU A 287 -18.52 3.35 26.48
N VAL A 288 -17.96 4.40 27.11
CA VAL A 288 -18.56 5.14 28.22
C VAL A 288 -18.91 6.57 27.77
N SER A 289 -18.11 7.17 26.89
CA SER A 289 -18.41 8.46 26.27
C SER A 289 -19.43 8.34 25.14
N ARG A 290 -20.35 9.29 25.02
CA ARG A 290 -21.13 9.44 23.79
C ARG A 290 -20.19 9.91 22.67
N PRO A 291 -20.07 9.16 21.55
CA PRO A 291 -19.24 9.61 20.44
C PRO A 291 -19.84 10.88 19.81
N PRO A 292 -19.03 11.71 19.12
CA PRO A 292 -19.55 12.83 18.34
C PRO A 292 -20.65 12.35 17.38
N ALA A 293 -21.62 13.22 17.06
CA ALA A 293 -22.65 12.90 16.07
C ALA A 293 -21.98 12.30 14.82
N ALA A 294 -22.52 11.18 14.32
CA ALA A 294 -21.98 10.49 13.17
C ALA A 294 -21.74 11.52 12.06
N VAL A 295 -20.48 11.67 11.64
CA VAL A 295 -20.19 12.33 10.38
C VAL A 295 -20.98 11.50 9.38
N ALA A 296 -21.96 12.12 8.71
CA ALA A 296 -22.65 11.45 7.62
C ALA A 296 -21.55 10.92 6.71
N LEU A 297 -21.45 9.60 6.61
CA LEU A 297 -20.68 8.97 5.56
C LEU A 297 -21.34 9.51 4.30
N SER A 298 -20.73 10.49 3.65
CA SER A 298 -20.97 10.69 2.24
C SER A 298 -20.61 9.34 1.64
N ASP A 299 -21.65 8.62 1.23
CA ASP A 299 -21.55 7.43 0.41
C ASP A 299 -20.51 7.67 -0.69
N ASP A 300 -19.88 6.59 -1.13
CA ASP A 300 -19.06 6.54 -2.34
C ASP A 300 -19.74 7.31 -3.48
N GLU A 301 -19.47 8.61 -3.63
CA GLU A 301 -19.63 9.26 -4.91
C GLU A 301 -18.43 8.80 -5.74
N PRO A 302 -18.65 8.11 -6.88
CA PRO A 302 -17.57 7.89 -7.80
C PRO A 302 -16.99 9.26 -8.13
N VAL A 303 -15.67 9.40 -8.03
CA VAL A 303 -14.96 10.55 -8.58
C VAL A 303 -15.32 10.61 -10.07
N MET A 304 -16.32 11.42 -10.39
CA MET A 304 -16.60 11.84 -11.74
C MET A 304 -15.40 12.70 -12.11
N VAL A 305 -14.51 12.10 -12.89
CA VAL A 305 -13.54 12.85 -13.67
C VAL A 305 -14.36 13.78 -14.55
N GLU A 306 -14.42 15.05 -14.18
CA GLU A 306 -14.90 16.10 -15.07
C GLU A 306 -14.10 15.98 -16.36
N LYS A 307 -14.79 15.53 -17.42
CA LYS A 307 -14.27 15.67 -18.78
C LYS A 307 -14.05 17.16 -18.99
N PRO A 308 -12.87 17.60 -19.46
CA PRO A 308 -12.72 18.97 -19.92
C PRO A 308 -13.73 19.21 -21.03
N GLU A 309 -14.46 20.31 -20.90
CA GLU A 309 -15.48 20.78 -21.82
C GLU A 309 -14.96 20.75 -23.26
N ASP A 310 -15.75 20.15 -24.15
CA ASP A 310 -15.58 20.21 -25.59
C ASP A 310 -15.59 21.70 -25.98
N SER A 311 -14.40 22.21 -26.30
CA SER A 311 -14.28 23.47 -27.02
C SER A 311 -14.59 23.16 -28.48
N ASP A 312 -15.78 23.59 -28.89
CA ASP A 312 -16.19 23.71 -30.28
C ASP A 312 -15.16 24.56 -31.04
N ILE A 313 -14.19 23.89 -31.66
CA ILE A 313 -13.38 24.47 -32.73
C ILE A 313 -13.95 23.93 -34.03
N TYR A 314 -14.83 24.74 -34.63
CA TYR A 314 -15.22 24.61 -36.03
C TYR A 314 -13.96 24.78 -36.91
N PHE A 315 -13.68 23.78 -37.73
CA PHE A 315 -12.85 23.94 -38.93
C PHE A 315 -13.78 24.30 -40.09
N GLU A 316 -13.63 25.51 -40.63
CA GLU A 316 -13.84 25.81 -42.05
C GLU A 316 -12.49 26.10 -42.71
#